data_AF-A0AAV0Z1M9-F1
#
_entry.id   AF-A0AAV0Z1M9-F1
#
_cell.length_a   1.000
_cell.length_b   1.000
_cell.length_c   1.000
_cell.angle_alpha   90.00
_cell.angle_beta   90.00
_cell.angle_gamma   90.00
#
_symmetry.space_group_name_H-M   'P 1'
#
loop_
_entity.id
_entity.type
_entity.pdbx_description
1 polymer ?
#
loop_
_entity_poly.entity_id
_entity_poly.type
_entity_poly.pdbx_seq_one_letter_code
_entity_poly.pdbx_strand_id
1 'polypeptide(L)'
;MTERLKNRPPNVPIAQFKSLCAYWSKETIQAISENNTRNRAQLKWMHRMDPKNFALTREKVREKEKRELTQSEMFVETRKGNKGKELDVETGKVISQLQEMVEKEESDAEAFKVFFGKECPGRVRCYGRNITKTSLKRKVEINALKQAHSEKVSTLRNEFQDKIDRLQNAFKTVIQQCNPQINIESIEDLLGLSHRDANSSPKDIRPQMHSSTSTHAPCHGK
;
A
#
# COMPACT_ATOMS: atom_id res chain seq x y z
N MET A 1 -23.77 -36.56 -19.29
CA MET A 1 -23.41 -35.45 -20.20
C MET A 1 -24.65 -34.76 -20.79
N THR A 2 -25.68 -35.51 -21.17
CA THR A 2 -26.96 -35.05 -21.74
C THR A 2 -27.73 -34.05 -20.88
N GLU A 3 -27.82 -34.24 -19.56
CA GLU A 3 -28.53 -33.28 -18.67
C GLU A 3 -27.88 -31.90 -18.62
N ARG A 4 -26.54 -31.81 -18.63
CA ARG A 4 -25.83 -30.51 -18.58
C ARG A 4 -26.00 -29.70 -19.87
N LEU A 5 -26.15 -30.38 -21.02
CA LEU A 5 -26.36 -29.73 -22.32
C LEU A 5 -27.68 -28.96 -22.40
N LYS A 6 -28.70 -29.35 -21.61
CA LYS A 6 -29.98 -28.63 -21.53
C LYS A 6 -29.83 -27.23 -20.95
N ASN A 7 -28.83 -27.01 -20.08
CA ASN A 7 -28.56 -25.74 -19.41
C ASN A 7 -27.56 -24.85 -20.19
N ARG A 8 -27.45 -25.04 -21.50
CA ARG A 8 -26.57 -24.23 -22.34
C ARG A 8 -27.11 -22.79 -22.42
N PRO A 9 -26.29 -21.76 -22.14
CA PRO A 9 -26.67 -20.37 -22.40
C PRO A 9 -26.95 -20.13 -23.89
N PRO A 10 -27.93 -19.29 -24.26
CA PRO A 10 -28.34 -19.11 -25.67
C PRO A 10 -27.21 -18.57 -26.55
N ASN A 11 -26.34 -17.73 -25.98
CA ASN A 11 -25.25 -17.04 -26.69
C ASN A 11 -24.00 -17.92 -26.90
N VAL A 12 -23.96 -19.15 -26.36
CA VAL A 12 -22.78 -20.02 -26.43
C VAL A 12 -23.00 -21.10 -27.50
N PRO A 13 -22.16 -21.22 -28.54
CA PRO A 13 -22.26 -22.29 -29.54
C PRO A 13 -22.32 -23.69 -28.93
N ILE A 14 -23.19 -24.55 -29.46
CA ILE A 14 -23.42 -25.92 -28.96
C ILE A 14 -22.11 -26.73 -28.95
N ALA A 15 -21.31 -26.60 -30.01
CA ALA A 15 -20.05 -27.31 -30.15
C ALA A 15 -19.06 -26.94 -29.02
N GLN A 16 -18.91 -25.65 -28.71
CA GLN A 16 -18.03 -25.18 -27.63
C GLN A 16 -18.51 -25.66 -26.27
N PHE A 17 -19.83 -25.62 -26.01
CA PHE A 17 -20.39 -26.08 -24.75
C PHE A 17 -20.25 -27.60 -24.55
N LYS A 18 -20.38 -28.39 -25.63
CA LYS A 18 -20.07 -29.83 -25.60
C LYS A 18 -18.62 -30.09 -25.22
N SER A 19 -17.67 -29.37 -25.83
CA SER A 19 -16.25 -29.48 -25.49
C SER A 19 -15.97 -29.15 -24.02
N LEU A 20 -16.62 -28.11 -23.49
CA LEU A 20 -16.51 -27.76 -22.07
C LEU A 20 -17.09 -28.85 -21.15
N CYS A 21 -18.26 -29.40 -21.49
CA CYS A 21 -18.85 -30.50 -20.74
C CYS A 21 -17.95 -31.74 -20.74
N ALA A 22 -17.31 -32.07 -21.87
CA ALA A 22 -16.34 -33.15 -21.97
C ALA A 22 -15.10 -32.88 -21.11
N TYR A 23 -14.58 -31.66 -21.12
CA TYR A 23 -13.48 -31.25 -20.26
C TYR A 23 -13.80 -31.42 -18.77
N TRP A 24 -14.96 -30.94 -18.30
CA TRP A 24 -15.40 -31.13 -16.91
C TRP A 24 -15.78 -32.57 -16.55
N SER A 25 -15.95 -33.45 -17.54
CA SER A 25 -16.19 -34.88 -17.31
C SER A 25 -14.89 -35.67 -17.10
N LYS A 26 -13.72 -35.06 -17.33
CA LYS A 26 -12.43 -35.69 -17.03
C LYS A 26 -12.29 -35.89 -15.52
N GLU A 27 -11.88 -37.08 -15.12
CA GLU A 27 -11.73 -37.48 -13.71
C GLU A 27 -10.82 -36.52 -12.92
N THR A 28 -9.69 -36.10 -13.51
CA THR A 28 -8.77 -35.14 -12.89
C THR A 28 -9.45 -33.80 -12.57
N ILE A 29 -10.34 -33.33 -13.45
CA ILE A 29 -11.06 -32.07 -13.27
C ILE A 29 -12.16 -32.21 -12.22
N GLN A 30 -12.84 -33.37 -12.18
CA GLN A 30 -13.83 -33.67 -11.14
C GLN A 30 -13.18 -33.72 -9.76
N ALA A 31 -12.04 -34.41 -9.63
CA ALA A 31 -11.28 -34.49 -8.39
C ALA A 31 -10.85 -33.08 -7.90
N ILE A 32 -10.36 -32.22 -8.80
CA ILE A 32 -10.05 -30.82 -8.48
C ILE A 32 -11.30 -30.07 -8.01
N SER A 33 -12.43 -30.24 -8.69
CA SER A 33 -13.70 -29.59 -8.36
C SER A 33 -14.25 -30.01 -6.99
N GLU A 34 -14.19 -31.29 -6.67
CA GLU A 34 -14.60 -31.84 -5.38
C GLU A 34 -13.70 -31.34 -4.26
N ASN A 35 -12.38 -31.33 -4.49
CA ASN A 35 -11.43 -30.79 -3.52
C ASN A 35 -11.67 -29.29 -3.29
N ASN A 36 -11.92 -28.53 -4.35
CA ASN A 36 -12.28 -27.11 -4.23
C ASN A 36 -13.59 -26.91 -3.47
N THR A 37 -14.59 -27.76 -3.68
CA THR A 37 -15.86 -27.72 -2.93
C THR A 37 -15.62 -27.98 -1.45
N ARG A 38 -14.85 -29.03 -1.11
CA ARG A 38 -14.45 -29.32 0.28
C ARG A 38 -13.69 -28.16 0.92
N ASN A 39 -12.73 -27.58 0.20
CA ASN A 39 -11.97 -26.42 0.69
C ASN A 39 -12.85 -25.18 0.89
N ARG A 40 -13.82 -24.93 -0.01
CA ARG A 40 -14.76 -23.81 0.13
C ARG A 40 -15.70 -24.01 1.31
N ALA A 41 -16.16 -25.23 1.57
CA ALA A 41 -17.01 -25.53 2.73
C ALA A 41 -16.28 -25.29 4.07
N GLN A 42 -14.95 -25.41 4.09
CA GLN A 42 -14.13 -25.13 5.28
C GLN A 42 -13.81 -23.65 5.49
N LEU A 43 -14.15 -22.76 4.55
CA LEU A 43 -13.88 -21.32 4.69
C LEU A 43 -14.81 -20.71 5.74
N LYS A 44 -14.25 -20.40 6.90
CA LYS A 44 -14.94 -19.69 7.99
C LYS A 44 -14.67 -18.19 7.94
N TRP A 45 -15.60 -17.41 8.48
CA TRP A 45 -15.47 -15.95 8.69
C TRP A 45 -15.04 -15.22 7.42
N MET A 46 -15.83 -15.38 6.36
CA MET A 46 -15.53 -14.75 5.08
C MET A 46 -15.57 -13.22 5.18
N HIS A 47 -14.68 -12.61 4.41
CA HIS A 47 -14.66 -11.18 4.17
C HIS A 47 -16.02 -10.66 3.66
N ARG A 48 -16.46 -9.48 4.12
CA ARG A 48 -17.78 -8.90 3.78
C ARG A 48 -17.75 -7.57 3.04
N MET A 49 -16.58 -7.02 2.69
CA MET A 49 -16.50 -5.64 2.14
C MET A 49 -16.83 -5.50 0.65
N ASP A 50 -17.54 -6.46 0.03
CA ASP A 50 -17.91 -6.42 -1.39
C ASP A 50 -16.64 -6.14 -2.27
N PRO A 51 -16.66 -5.40 -3.42
CA PRO A 51 -15.44 -5.09 -4.19
C PRO A 51 -14.34 -4.31 -3.46
N LYS A 52 -14.55 -3.84 -2.22
CA LYS A 52 -13.50 -3.11 -1.49
C LYS A 52 -12.46 -4.11 -1.00
N ASN A 53 -11.22 -3.93 -1.44
CA ASN A 53 -10.09 -4.75 -1.02
C ASN A 53 -9.42 -4.19 0.26
N PHE A 54 -8.48 -4.94 0.83
CA PHE A 54 -7.73 -4.52 2.01
C PHE A 54 -6.88 -3.26 1.80
N ALA A 55 -6.40 -3.00 0.59
CA ALA A 55 -5.61 -1.80 0.30
C ALA A 55 -6.47 -0.52 0.44
N LEU A 56 -7.67 -0.54 -0.13
CA LEU A 56 -8.63 0.55 0.00
C LEU A 56 -9.09 0.76 1.45
N THR A 57 -9.22 -0.33 2.23
CA THR A 57 -9.52 -0.21 3.67
C THR A 57 -8.38 0.48 4.41
N ARG A 58 -7.12 0.11 4.14
CA ARG A 58 -5.94 0.74 4.75
C ARG A 58 -5.84 2.21 4.41
N GLU A 59 -6.08 2.56 3.16
CA GLU A 59 -6.01 3.94 2.69
C GLU A 59 -7.06 4.81 3.38
N LYS A 60 -8.30 4.34 3.47
CA LYS A 60 -9.39 5.06 4.15
C LYS A 60 -9.10 5.35 5.62
N VAL A 61 -8.51 4.40 6.33
CA VAL A 61 -8.13 4.62 7.73
C VAL A 61 -6.90 5.51 7.82
N ARG A 62 -5.93 5.38 6.92
CA ARG A 62 -4.77 6.28 6.86
C ARG A 62 -5.18 7.73 6.63
N GLU A 63 -6.17 7.98 5.77
CA GLU A 63 -6.69 9.33 5.54
C GLU A 63 -7.37 9.91 6.78
N LYS A 64 -8.12 9.09 7.54
CA LYS A 64 -8.89 9.54 8.70
C LYS A 64 -8.08 9.63 9.98
N GLU A 65 -7.32 8.59 10.27
CA GLU A 65 -6.64 8.38 11.56
C GLU A 65 -5.12 8.55 11.44
N LYS A 66 -4.58 8.79 10.24
CA LYS A 66 -3.14 8.96 9.96
C LYS A 66 -2.25 7.81 10.47
N ARG A 67 -2.84 6.64 10.71
CA ARG A 67 -2.18 5.42 11.18
C ARG A 67 -2.42 4.24 10.24
N GLU A 68 -1.57 3.22 10.34
CA GLU A 68 -1.83 1.93 9.70
C GLU A 68 -2.67 1.04 10.61
N LEU A 69 -3.61 0.26 10.04
CA LEU A 69 -4.33 -0.76 10.81
C LEU A 69 -3.40 -1.92 11.14
N THR A 70 -3.61 -2.48 12.32
CA THR A 70 -3.01 -3.76 12.72
C THR A 70 -3.64 -4.95 11.98
N GLN A 71 -3.09 -6.15 12.19
CA GLN A 71 -3.57 -7.35 11.51
C GLN A 71 -4.95 -7.76 12.05
N SER A 72 -5.17 -7.65 13.37
CA SER A 72 -6.46 -7.93 13.99
C SER A 72 -7.53 -6.90 13.60
N GLU A 73 -7.18 -5.61 13.61
CA GLU A 73 -8.09 -4.54 13.20
C GLU A 73 -8.54 -4.73 11.75
N MET A 74 -7.62 -5.08 10.85
CA MET A 74 -7.97 -5.41 9.47
C MET A 74 -8.90 -6.62 9.38
N PHE A 75 -8.73 -7.64 10.24
CA PHE A 75 -9.65 -8.77 10.28
C PHE A 75 -11.06 -8.31 10.65
N VAL A 76 -11.17 -7.51 11.70
CA VAL A 76 -12.41 -6.99 12.27
C VAL A 76 -13.11 -6.05 11.30
N GLU A 77 -12.44 -5.01 10.82
CA GLU A 77 -13.01 -4.02 9.89
C GLU A 77 -13.56 -4.64 8.62
N THR A 78 -12.92 -5.69 8.14
CA THR A 78 -13.30 -6.30 6.88
C THR A 78 -14.41 -7.34 6.98
N ARG A 79 -14.81 -7.67 8.21
CA ARG A 79 -15.87 -8.64 8.54
C ARG A 79 -17.04 -8.01 9.25
N LYS A 80 -16.85 -6.85 9.89
CA LYS A 80 -17.92 -5.94 10.29
C LYS A 80 -18.81 -5.72 9.05
N GLY A 81 -20.08 -6.05 9.17
CA GLY A 81 -21.02 -5.97 8.05
C GLY A 81 -21.11 -4.55 7.50
N ASN A 82 -21.39 -4.41 6.19
CA ASN A 82 -21.83 -3.13 5.66
C ASN A 82 -23.15 -2.71 6.34
N LYS A 83 -23.33 -1.40 6.55
CA LYS A 83 -24.52 -0.80 7.18
C LYS A 83 -25.81 -1.42 6.59
N GLY A 84 -26.44 -2.34 7.33
CA GLY A 84 -27.69 -3.01 6.94
C GLY A 84 -27.68 -4.54 6.90
N LYS A 85 -26.52 -5.22 6.88
CA LYS A 85 -26.47 -6.69 6.99
C LYS A 85 -26.07 -7.12 8.39
N GLU A 86 -26.90 -7.96 9.00
CA GLU A 86 -26.61 -8.55 10.30
C GLU A 86 -25.33 -9.39 10.25
N LEU A 87 -24.53 -9.26 11.31
CA LEU A 87 -23.29 -9.98 11.45
C LEU A 87 -23.61 -11.42 11.89
N ASP A 88 -22.95 -12.39 11.26
CA ASP A 88 -23.11 -13.79 11.64
C ASP A 88 -22.65 -14.02 13.10
N VAL A 89 -23.44 -14.76 13.87
CA VAL A 89 -23.23 -14.97 15.32
C VAL A 89 -21.86 -15.58 15.60
N GLU A 90 -21.42 -16.56 14.81
CA GLU A 90 -20.11 -17.18 14.97
C GLU A 90 -18.98 -16.18 14.70
N THR A 91 -19.10 -15.41 13.62
CA THR A 91 -18.15 -14.35 13.27
C THR A 91 -18.08 -13.28 14.37
N GLY A 92 -19.21 -12.94 14.99
CA GLY A 92 -19.28 -11.98 16.08
C GLY A 92 -18.52 -12.45 17.32
N LYS A 93 -18.75 -13.70 17.73
CA LYS A 93 -18.02 -14.33 18.84
C LYS A 93 -16.52 -14.32 18.61
N VAL A 94 -16.08 -14.66 17.40
CA VAL A 94 -14.66 -14.67 17.04
C VAL A 94 -14.05 -13.27 17.06
N ILE A 95 -14.78 -12.25 16.59
CA ILE A 95 -14.33 -10.86 16.68
C ILE A 95 -14.16 -10.44 18.15
N SER A 96 -15.15 -10.71 19.00
CA SER A 96 -15.07 -10.38 20.43
C SER A 96 -13.91 -11.08 21.13
N GLN A 97 -13.72 -12.37 20.89
CA GLN A 97 -12.59 -13.13 21.47
C GLN A 97 -11.23 -12.62 20.99
N LEU A 98 -11.11 -12.27 19.71
CA LEU A 98 -9.88 -11.70 19.17
C LEU A 98 -9.56 -10.35 19.81
N GLN A 99 -10.56 -9.50 20.00
CA GLN A 99 -10.38 -8.20 20.66
C GLN A 99 -9.94 -8.38 22.12
N GLU A 100 -10.57 -9.30 22.86
CA GLU A 100 -10.17 -9.63 24.23
C GLU A 100 -8.72 -10.15 24.31
N MET A 101 -8.28 -10.98 23.36
CA MET A 101 -6.88 -11.43 23.32
C MET A 101 -5.91 -10.30 23.00
N VAL A 102 -6.28 -9.38 22.10
CA VAL A 102 -5.45 -8.21 21.78
C VAL A 102 -5.34 -7.25 22.96
N GLU A 103 -6.35 -7.17 23.83
CA GLU A 103 -6.29 -6.39 25.07
C GLU A 103 -5.43 -7.05 26.16
N LYS A 104 -5.34 -8.39 26.18
CA LYS A 104 -4.54 -9.15 27.15
C LYS A 104 -3.06 -9.25 26.76
N GLU A 105 -2.79 -9.41 25.48
CA GLU A 105 -1.44 -9.54 24.95
C GLU A 105 -0.82 -8.16 24.67
N GLU A 106 0.49 -8.02 24.84
CA GLU A 106 1.18 -6.75 24.55
C GLU A 106 1.31 -6.47 23.04
N SER A 107 1.17 -7.49 22.18
CA SER A 107 1.39 -7.41 20.74
C SER A 107 0.25 -8.01 19.91
N ASP A 108 -0.32 -7.19 19.01
CA ASP A 108 -1.38 -7.59 18.06
C ASP A 108 -1.01 -8.83 17.23
N ALA A 109 0.24 -8.90 16.77
CA ALA A 109 0.71 -9.99 15.92
C ALA A 109 0.82 -11.31 16.69
N GLU A 110 1.12 -11.24 17.98
CA GLU A 110 1.22 -12.41 18.86
C GLU A 110 -0.17 -12.90 19.22
N ALA A 111 -1.08 -12.01 19.63
CA ALA A 111 -2.50 -12.32 19.84
C ALA A 111 -3.13 -12.99 18.62
N PHE A 112 -2.90 -12.42 17.43
CA PHE A 112 -3.43 -12.95 16.18
C PHE A 112 -2.88 -14.35 15.86
N LYS A 113 -1.59 -14.58 16.16
CA LYS A 113 -0.93 -15.88 15.98
C LYS A 113 -1.41 -16.91 16.99
N VAL A 114 -1.66 -16.53 18.24
CA VAL A 114 -2.23 -17.41 19.27
C VAL A 114 -3.64 -17.84 18.87
N PHE A 115 -4.49 -16.89 18.47
CA PHE A 115 -5.88 -17.16 18.10
C PHE A 115 -6.00 -17.99 16.81
N PHE A 116 -5.35 -17.56 15.72
CA PHE A 116 -5.51 -18.19 14.41
C PHE A 116 -4.41 -19.21 14.06
N GLY A 117 -3.45 -19.44 14.96
CA GLY A 117 -2.28 -20.26 14.70
C GLY A 117 -1.24 -19.60 13.79
N LYS A 118 -0.16 -20.34 13.51
CA LYS A 118 0.97 -19.88 12.69
C LYS A 118 0.53 -19.55 11.26
N GLU A 119 0.87 -18.35 10.80
CA GLU A 119 0.72 -17.93 9.40
C GLU A 119 1.50 -18.84 8.43
N CYS A 120 0.88 -19.15 7.29
CA CYS A 120 1.45 -19.97 6.22
C CYS A 120 2.66 -19.28 5.55
N PRO A 121 3.66 -20.03 5.04
CA PRO A 121 4.84 -19.44 4.40
C PRO A 121 4.52 -18.56 3.18
N GLY A 122 3.55 -18.98 2.36
CA GLY A 122 3.22 -18.32 1.08
C GLY A 122 2.20 -17.18 1.17
N ARG A 123 1.60 -16.93 2.34
CA ARG A 123 0.57 -15.90 2.49
C ARG A 123 0.39 -15.49 3.93
N VAL A 124 0.33 -14.18 4.16
CA VAL A 124 -0.08 -13.59 5.45
C VAL A 124 -1.55 -13.19 5.39
N ARG A 125 -2.36 -13.67 6.34
CA ARG A 125 -3.79 -13.33 6.45
C ARG A 125 -3.97 -11.83 6.65
N CYS A 126 -5.06 -11.27 6.12
CA CYS A 126 -5.40 -9.84 6.22
C CYS A 126 -4.42 -8.85 5.55
N TYR A 127 -3.36 -9.31 4.86
CA TYR A 127 -2.46 -8.39 4.13
C TYR A 127 -2.74 -8.24 2.64
N GLY A 128 -3.53 -9.15 2.08
CA GLY A 128 -3.92 -9.13 0.67
C GLY A 128 -3.50 -10.41 -0.04
N ARG A 129 -3.53 -10.35 -1.36
CA ARG A 129 -3.02 -11.43 -2.21
C ARG A 129 -1.51 -11.27 -2.37
N ASN A 130 -0.78 -12.38 -2.42
CA ASN A 130 0.67 -12.44 -2.66
C ASN A 130 1.59 -11.76 -1.62
N ILE A 131 1.07 -11.34 -0.47
CA ILE A 131 1.91 -10.79 0.60
C ILE A 131 2.43 -11.93 1.48
N THR A 132 3.75 -12.02 1.60
CA THR A 132 4.47 -13.00 2.41
C THR A 132 5.19 -12.34 3.58
N LYS A 133 5.55 -13.11 4.60
CA LYS A 133 6.35 -12.60 5.74
C LYS A 133 7.68 -12.00 5.28
N THR A 134 8.34 -12.65 4.32
CA THR A 134 9.60 -12.19 3.74
C THR A 134 9.44 -10.86 3.01
N SER A 135 8.34 -10.67 2.29
CA SER A 135 8.04 -9.39 1.63
C SER A 135 7.83 -8.24 2.64
N LEU A 136 7.16 -8.52 3.77
CA LEU A 136 6.94 -7.53 4.83
C LEU A 136 8.26 -7.16 5.52
N LYS A 137 9.08 -8.16 5.86
CA LYS A 137 10.42 -7.92 6.44
C LYS A 137 11.29 -7.06 5.52
N ARG A 138 11.34 -7.41 4.23
CA ARG A 138 12.07 -6.62 3.23
C ARG A 138 11.56 -5.18 3.12
N LYS A 139 10.25 -4.96 3.23
CA LYS A 139 9.68 -3.60 3.21
C LYS A 139 10.15 -2.77 4.40
N VAL A 140 10.22 -3.36 5.60
CA VAL A 140 10.74 -2.69 6.80
C VAL A 140 12.22 -2.33 6.62
N GLU A 141 13.04 -3.27 6.16
CA GLU A 141 14.46 -3.05 5.88
C GLU A 141 14.68 -1.93 4.85
N ILE A 142 13.91 -1.92 3.75
CA ILE A 142 13.97 -0.87 2.72
C ILE A 142 13.59 0.49 3.32
N ASN A 143 12.55 0.55 4.15
CA ASN A 143 12.13 1.80 4.77
C ASN A 143 13.18 2.35 5.73
N ALA A 144 13.79 1.49 6.56
CA ALA A 144 14.89 1.87 7.44
C ALA A 144 16.09 2.40 6.63
N LEU A 145 16.44 1.73 5.53
CA LEU A 145 17.51 2.18 4.64
C LEU A 145 17.20 3.54 4.01
N LYS A 146 15.96 3.76 3.55
CA LYS A 146 15.52 5.05 3.01
C LYS A 146 15.61 6.18 4.04
N GLN A 147 15.20 5.90 5.28
CA GLN A 147 15.29 6.87 6.36
C GLN A 147 16.76 7.24 6.67
N ALA A 148 17.62 6.23 6.87
CA ALA A 148 19.04 6.46 7.11
C ALA A 148 19.73 7.20 5.94
N HIS A 149 19.33 6.90 4.70
CA HIS A 149 19.80 7.65 3.54
C HIS A 149 19.32 9.10 3.57
N SER A 150 18.05 9.35 3.90
CA SER A 150 17.49 10.69 4.02
C SER A 150 18.23 11.52 5.07
N GLU A 151 18.54 10.92 6.22
CA GLU A 151 19.30 11.56 7.31
C GLU A 151 20.74 11.90 6.87
N LYS A 152 21.42 10.99 6.17
CA LYS A 152 22.76 11.23 5.59
C LYS A 152 22.77 12.35 4.55
N VAL A 153 21.75 12.41 3.69
CA VAL A 153 21.62 13.50 2.71
C VAL A 153 21.35 14.83 3.40
N SER A 154 20.51 14.84 4.44
CA SER A 154 20.22 16.04 5.20
C SER A 154 21.45 16.57 5.94
N THR A 155 22.24 15.69 6.55
CA THR A 155 23.48 16.07 7.24
C THR A 155 24.50 16.66 6.27
N LEU A 156 24.76 15.99 5.13
CA LEU A 156 25.63 16.54 4.10
C LEU A 156 25.14 17.90 3.59
N ARG A 157 23.83 18.05 3.34
CA ARG A 157 23.26 19.33 2.90
C ARG A 157 23.53 20.45 3.92
N ASN A 158 23.35 20.16 5.20
CA ASN A 158 23.59 21.12 6.27
C ASN A 158 25.08 21.48 6.38
N GLU A 159 25.99 20.50 6.25
CA GLU A 159 27.43 20.76 6.23
C GLU A 159 27.86 21.62 5.03
N PHE A 160 27.28 21.38 3.85
CA PHE A 160 27.52 22.22 2.69
C PHE A 160 26.97 23.63 2.88
N GLN A 161 25.78 23.78 3.46
CA GLN A 161 25.20 25.07 3.76
C GLN A 161 26.08 25.86 4.76
N ASP A 162 26.52 25.23 5.86
CA ASP A 162 27.42 25.87 6.85
C ASP A 162 28.73 26.35 6.21
N LYS A 163 29.31 25.55 5.30
CA LYS A 163 30.53 25.97 4.56
C LYS A 163 30.27 27.16 3.64
N ILE A 164 29.13 27.20 2.96
CA ILE A 164 28.72 28.33 2.11
C ILE A 164 28.53 29.58 2.97
N ASP A 165 27.82 29.46 4.08
CA ASP A 165 27.53 30.58 4.98
C ASP A 165 28.84 31.13 5.59
N ARG A 166 29.79 30.26 5.97
CA ARG A 166 31.13 30.67 6.44
C ARG A 166 31.91 31.42 5.36
N LEU A 167 31.88 30.95 4.13
CA LEU A 167 32.55 31.61 3.00
C LEU A 167 31.92 32.98 2.69
N GLN A 168 30.59 33.06 2.69
CA GLN A 168 29.87 34.32 2.51
C GLN A 168 30.23 35.33 3.61
N ASN A 169 30.27 34.90 4.86
CA ASN A 169 30.66 35.73 5.99
C ASN A 169 32.11 36.22 5.89
N ALA A 170 33.06 35.33 5.55
CA ALA A 170 34.46 35.71 5.36
C ALA A 170 34.63 36.73 4.23
N PHE A 171 33.92 36.53 3.12
CA PHE A 171 33.92 37.46 1.99
C PHE A 171 33.36 38.83 2.37
N LYS A 172 32.25 38.86 3.12
CA LYS A 172 31.65 40.10 3.68
C LYS A 172 32.64 40.86 4.55
N THR A 173 33.36 40.17 5.44
CA THR A 173 34.39 40.79 6.28
C THR A 173 35.53 41.40 5.47
N VAL A 174 36.05 40.67 4.47
CA VAL A 174 37.15 41.17 3.62
C VAL A 174 36.74 42.40 2.83
N ILE A 175 35.54 42.40 2.21
CA ILE A 175 35.03 43.57 1.48
C ILE A 175 34.88 44.77 2.41
N GLN A 176 34.31 44.59 3.60
CA GLN A 176 34.12 45.68 4.56
C GLN A 176 35.45 46.30 4.99
N GLN A 177 36.50 45.47 5.16
CA GLN A 177 37.83 45.91 5.54
C GLN A 177 38.55 46.64 4.40
N CYS A 178 38.46 46.14 3.16
CA CYS A 178 39.10 46.78 2.01
C CYS A 178 38.37 48.05 1.56
N ASN A 179 37.04 48.11 1.67
CA ASN A 179 36.22 49.20 1.16
C ASN A 179 35.04 49.52 2.11
N PRO A 180 35.26 50.30 3.18
CA PRO A 180 34.24 50.57 4.21
C PRO A 180 33.02 51.34 3.71
N GLN A 181 33.18 52.05 2.58
CA GLN A 181 32.15 52.89 1.94
C GLN A 181 31.11 52.03 1.18
N ILE A 182 31.41 50.76 0.91
CA ILE A 182 30.53 49.87 0.16
C ILE A 182 29.44 49.35 1.09
N ASN A 183 28.18 49.64 0.76
CA ASN A 183 27.03 49.04 1.43
C ASN A 183 26.82 47.61 0.91
N ILE A 184 27.24 46.61 1.70
CA ILE A 184 27.17 45.19 1.35
C ILE A 184 25.72 44.70 1.25
N GLU A 185 24.80 45.24 2.06
CA GLU A 185 23.38 44.87 2.03
C GLU A 185 22.73 45.25 0.69
N SER A 186 23.11 46.41 0.13
CA SER A 186 22.66 46.84 -1.21
C SER A 186 23.18 45.95 -2.34
N ILE A 187 24.35 45.32 -2.17
CA ILE A 187 24.93 44.40 -3.15
C ILE A 187 24.31 43.00 -3.00
N GLU A 188 24.06 42.55 -1.78
CA GLU A 188 23.35 41.30 -1.48
C GLU A 188 21.95 41.32 -2.11
N ASP A 189 21.22 42.42 -2.01
CA ASP A 189 19.92 42.60 -2.69
C ASP A 189 20.03 42.63 -4.22
N LEU A 190 21.04 43.31 -4.78
CA LEU A 190 21.28 43.37 -6.22
C LEU A 190 21.62 41.99 -6.82
N LEU A 191 22.40 41.17 -6.10
CA LEU A 191 22.80 39.83 -6.51
C LEU A 191 21.76 38.75 -6.12
N GLY A 192 20.69 39.13 -5.41
CA GLY A 192 19.66 38.20 -4.94
C GLY A 192 20.15 37.22 -3.87
N LEU A 193 21.18 37.59 -3.11
CA LEU A 193 21.79 36.79 -2.05
C LEU A 193 21.25 37.13 -0.65
N SER A 194 20.36 38.12 -0.52
CA SER A 194 19.80 38.49 0.78
C SER A 194 19.01 37.34 1.41
N HIS A 195 19.18 37.17 2.73
CA HIS A 195 18.57 36.12 3.52
C HIS A 195 17.06 36.40 3.64
N ARG A 196 16.27 36.07 2.61
CA ARG A 196 14.81 36.06 2.74
C ARG A 196 14.44 34.94 3.69
N ASP A 197 13.66 35.27 4.71
CA ASP A 197 13.01 34.30 5.56
C ASP A 197 12.39 33.19 4.69
N ALA A 198 12.87 31.96 4.86
CA ALA A 198 12.36 30.77 4.20
C ALA A 198 10.93 30.38 4.67
N ASN A 199 10.18 31.32 5.25
CA ASN A 199 8.76 31.19 5.57
C ASN A 199 7.84 31.43 4.35
N SER A 200 8.41 31.82 3.21
CA SER A 200 7.73 31.65 1.92
C SER A 200 8.26 30.38 1.27
N SER A 201 7.64 29.24 1.61
CA SER A 201 7.72 28.04 0.77
C SER A 201 7.44 28.49 -0.67
N PRO A 202 8.30 28.18 -1.65
CA PRO A 202 7.84 28.19 -3.03
C PRO A 202 6.59 27.33 -3.04
N LYS A 203 5.46 27.89 -3.48
CA LYS A 203 4.30 27.07 -3.82
C LYS A 203 4.87 25.99 -4.73
N ASP A 204 4.76 24.72 -4.32
CA ASP A 204 5.05 23.59 -5.17
C ASP A 204 4.36 23.86 -6.52
N ILE A 205 5.13 24.31 -7.51
CA ILE A 205 4.75 24.08 -8.89
C ILE A 205 4.97 22.59 -9.05
N ARG A 206 3.95 21.83 -8.64
CA ARG A 206 3.78 20.45 -9.05
C ARG A 206 4.06 20.45 -10.55
N PRO A 207 5.07 19.73 -11.06
CA PRO A 207 5.05 19.36 -12.45
C PRO A 207 3.74 18.58 -12.60
N GLN A 208 2.75 19.18 -13.24
CA GLN A 208 1.56 18.47 -13.64
C GLN A 208 2.07 17.45 -14.66
N MET A 209 2.41 16.24 -14.20
CA MET A 209 2.74 15.14 -15.09
C MET A 209 1.45 14.80 -15.82
N HIS A 210 1.34 15.32 -17.03
CA HIS A 210 0.38 14.87 -18.00
C HIS A 210 0.87 13.48 -18.39
N SER A 211 0.13 12.46 -17.93
CA SER A 211 0.26 11.13 -18.47
C SER A 211 -0.16 11.20 -19.93
N SER A 212 0.80 11.38 -20.84
CA SER A 212 0.58 11.09 -22.24
C SER A 212 0.39 9.58 -22.37
N THR A 213 -0.85 9.12 -22.25
CA THR A 213 -1.28 7.87 -22.88
C THR A 213 -1.25 8.08 -24.38
N SER A 214 -0.05 8.06 -24.96
CA SER A 214 0.12 7.79 -26.38
C SER A 214 -0.05 6.29 -26.54
N THR A 215 -1.26 5.88 -26.91
CA THR A 215 -1.51 4.54 -27.42
C THR A 215 -0.92 4.49 -28.83
N HIS A 216 0.33 4.04 -28.96
CA HIS A 216 0.88 3.70 -30.26
C HIS A 216 0.08 2.51 -30.82
N ALA A 217 -0.83 2.78 -31.75
CA ALA A 217 -1.44 1.74 -32.58
C ALA A 217 -0.37 1.16 -33.50
N PRO A 218 -0.16 -0.17 -33.57
CA PRO A 218 0.71 -0.76 -34.57
C PRO A 218 0.14 -0.45 -35.96
N CYS A 219 0.90 0.23 -36.81
CA CYS A 219 0.63 0.27 -38.25
C CYS A 219 0.73 -1.16 -38.78
N HIS A 220 -0.40 -1.75 -39.15
CA HIS A 220 -0.41 -2.89 -40.06
C HIS A 220 -0.14 -2.36 -41.48
N GLY A 221 1.05 -2.65 -41.98
CA GLY A 221 1.38 -2.73 -43.40
C GLY A 221 2.43 -3.84 -43.54
N LYS A 222 2.29 -4.85 -44.38
CA LYS A 222 1.45 -5.05 -45.58
C LYS A 222 0.73 -6.38 -45.53
#